data_AF-A0A3N5L6G1-F1
#
_entry.id   AF-A0A3N5L6G1-F1
#
_cell.length_a   1.000
_cell.length_b   1.000
_cell.length_c   1.000
_cell.angle_alpha   90.00
_cell.angle_beta   90.00
_cell.angle_gamma   90.00
#
_symmetry.space_group_name_H-M   'P 1'
#
loop_
_entity.id
_entity.type
_entity.pdbx_description
1 polymer ?
#
loop_
_entity_poly.entity_id
_entity_poly.type
_entity_poly.pdbx_seq_one_letter_code
_entity_poly.pdbx_strand_id
1 'polypeptide(L)'
;MALKTRKKRIEAPAITPRRKAKFQADLAPAEDRSVRLLKAELQLSSNSDFLSDAVALFRWAVSERKLGHRIVSESANGERTVLLFPRIERVAPDPVLPRVEIKWTGRELESLAELMSTAEASRPTDALIRAVRD
;
A
#
# COMPACT_ATOMS: atom_id res chain seq x y z
N MET A 1 -36.03 -39.29 -39.78
CA MET A 1 -35.33 -39.20 -38.47
C MET A 1 -35.09 -37.73 -38.16
N ALA A 2 -35.64 -37.19 -37.07
CA ALA A 2 -35.56 -35.77 -36.73
C ALA A 2 -34.62 -35.56 -35.52
N LEU A 3 -33.50 -34.88 -35.76
CA LEU A 3 -32.50 -34.55 -34.74
C LEU A 3 -33.00 -33.39 -33.87
N LYS A 4 -33.38 -33.69 -32.62
CA LYS A 4 -33.74 -32.68 -31.61
C LYS A 4 -32.46 -32.09 -31.01
N THR A 5 -32.08 -30.89 -31.46
CA THR A 5 -31.01 -30.11 -30.83
C THR A 5 -31.51 -29.46 -29.54
N ARG A 6 -31.21 -30.08 -28.39
CA ARG A 6 -31.40 -29.45 -27.08
C ARG A 6 -30.36 -28.32 -26.91
N LYS A 7 -30.81 -27.07 -27.00
CA LYS A 7 -30.02 -25.89 -26.66
C LYS A 7 -29.73 -25.91 -25.15
N LYS A 8 -28.51 -26.26 -24.76
CA LYS A 8 -28.02 -26.13 -23.37
C LYS A 8 -27.92 -24.64 -23.05
N ARG A 9 -28.87 -24.12 -22.26
CA ARG A 9 -28.78 -22.78 -21.68
C ARG A 9 -27.63 -22.82 -20.67
N ILE A 10 -26.54 -22.14 -20.98
CA ILE A 10 -25.46 -21.89 -20.03
C ILE A 10 -25.99 -20.82 -19.08
N GLU A 11 -26.39 -21.24 -17.87
CA GLU A 11 -26.68 -20.31 -16.79
C GLU A 11 -25.39 -19.57 -16.44
N ALA A 12 -25.40 -18.24 -16.57
CA ALA A 12 -24.31 -17.41 -16.10
C ALA A 12 -24.17 -17.62 -14.58
N PRO A 13 -22.95 -17.81 -14.04
CA PRO A 13 -22.77 -17.98 -12.62
C PRO A 13 -23.30 -16.74 -11.90
N ALA A 14 -24.21 -16.96 -10.95
CA ALA A 14 -24.75 -15.89 -10.12
C ALA A 14 -23.60 -15.11 -9.49
N ILE A 15 -23.56 -13.80 -9.74
CA ILE A 15 -22.63 -12.88 -9.08
C ILE A 15 -22.96 -12.95 -7.59
N THR A 16 -22.18 -13.73 -6.85
CA THR A 16 -22.36 -13.80 -5.40
C THR A 16 -22.07 -12.42 -4.83
N PRO A 17 -22.97 -11.86 -4.00
CA PRO A 17 -22.73 -10.56 -3.41
C PRO A 17 -21.46 -10.64 -2.58
N ARG A 18 -20.48 -9.77 -2.90
CA ARG A 18 -19.19 -9.70 -2.22
C ARG A 18 -19.45 -9.54 -0.73
N ARG A 19 -18.99 -10.50 0.09
CA ARG A 19 -19.16 -10.44 1.55
C ARG A 19 -18.48 -9.18 2.08
N LYS A 20 -19.25 -8.31 2.72
CA LYS A 20 -18.71 -7.13 3.41
C LYS A 20 -17.91 -7.62 4.63
N ALA A 21 -16.64 -7.21 4.72
CA ALA A 21 -15.82 -7.50 5.89
C ALA A 21 -16.42 -6.77 7.11
N LYS A 22 -16.52 -7.47 8.24
CA LYS A 22 -16.94 -6.86 9.50
C LYS A 22 -15.71 -6.22 10.14
N PHE A 23 -15.81 -4.94 10.48
CA PHE A 23 -14.79 -4.20 11.18
C PHE A 23 -15.35 -3.73 12.51
N GLN A 24 -14.62 -3.96 13.59
CA GLN A 24 -14.96 -3.52 14.93
C GLN A 24 -13.73 -2.84 15.51
N ALA A 25 -13.93 -1.65 16.08
CA ALA A 25 -12.90 -0.88 16.75
C ALA A 25 -13.53 -0.20 17.95
N ASP A 26 -12.81 -0.23 19.06
CA ASP A 26 -13.19 0.50 20.26
C ASP A 26 -12.67 1.93 20.15
N LEU A 27 -13.54 2.91 20.35
CA LEU A 27 -13.20 4.33 20.34
C LEU A 27 -13.29 4.90 21.74
N ALA A 28 -12.37 5.80 22.09
CA ALA A 28 -12.50 6.56 23.32
C ALA A 28 -13.75 7.45 23.26
N PRO A 29 -14.39 7.79 24.39
CA PRO A 29 -15.60 8.62 24.40
C PRO A 29 -15.45 9.99 23.71
N ALA A 30 -14.25 10.56 23.74
CA ALA A 30 -13.95 11.82 23.02
C ALA A 30 -13.94 11.62 21.50
N GLU A 31 -13.37 10.52 21.02
CA GLU A 31 -13.28 10.20 19.59
C GLU A 31 -14.66 9.84 19.02
N ASP A 32 -15.47 9.10 19.77
CA ASP A 32 -16.86 8.79 19.40
C ASP A 32 -17.70 10.06 19.23
N ARG A 33 -17.55 11.06 20.11
CA ARG A 33 -18.22 12.36 19.96
C ARG A 33 -17.81 13.06 18.67
N SER A 34 -16.52 13.10 18.37
CA SER A 34 -16.01 13.71 17.13
C SER A 34 -16.56 13.00 15.89
N VAL A 35 -16.60 11.66 15.88
CA VAL A 35 -17.18 10.90 14.76
C VAL A 35 -18.67 11.21 14.60
N ARG A 36 -19.44 11.33 15.68
CA ARG A 36 -20.86 11.69 15.60
C ARG A 36 -21.09 13.08 15.04
N LEU A 37 -20.27 14.06 15.43
CA LEU A 37 -20.34 15.42 14.88
C LEU A 37 -20.01 15.43 13.38
N LEU A 38 -18.90 14.79 12.99
CA LEU A 38 -18.50 14.68 11.59
C LEU A 38 -19.57 13.96 10.74
N LYS A 39 -20.19 12.90 11.27
CA LYS A 39 -21.30 12.24 10.61
C LYS A 39 -22.49 13.18 10.38
N ALA A 40 -22.82 14.00 11.38
CA ALA A 40 -23.90 14.97 11.25
C ALA A 40 -23.59 16.05 10.21
N GLU A 41 -22.36 16.58 10.22
CA GLU A 41 -21.88 17.56 9.24
C GLU A 41 -21.89 17.01 7.80
N LEU A 42 -21.45 15.77 7.62
CA LEU A 42 -21.44 15.08 6.33
C LEU A 42 -22.79 14.47 5.95
N GLN A 43 -23.82 14.62 6.80
CA GLN A 43 -25.17 14.06 6.61
C GLN A 43 -25.19 12.54 6.43
N LEU A 44 -24.27 11.83 7.08
CA LEU A 44 -24.12 10.38 7.00
C LEU A 44 -24.89 9.67 8.11
N SER A 45 -25.76 8.74 7.73
CA SER A 45 -26.59 7.97 8.67
C SER A 45 -25.84 6.78 9.30
N SER A 46 -24.96 6.11 8.54
CA SER A 46 -24.26 4.90 8.99
C SER A 46 -22.77 5.14 9.32
N ASN A 47 -22.28 4.43 10.34
CA ASN A 47 -20.83 4.36 10.62
C ASN A 47 -20.08 3.61 9.51
N SER A 48 -20.74 2.67 8.83
CA SER A 48 -20.12 1.95 7.69
C SER A 48 -19.81 2.89 6.54
N ASP A 49 -20.70 3.84 6.28
CA ASP A 49 -20.61 4.73 5.13
C ASP A 49 -19.54 5.79 5.42
N PHE A 50 -19.56 6.35 6.63
CA PHE A 50 -18.49 7.20 7.14
C PHE A 50 -17.11 6.55 7.02
N LEU A 51 -16.95 5.29 7.46
CA LEU A 51 -15.67 4.60 7.34
C LEU A 51 -15.29 4.30 5.88
N SER A 52 -16.28 3.98 5.03
CA SER A 52 -16.03 3.72 3.61
C SER A 52 -15.52 4.96 2.90
N ASP A 53 -16.14 6.12 3.17
CA ASP A 53 -15.74 7.40 2.60
C ASP A 53 -14.38 7.86 3.13
N ALA A 54 -14.13 7.70 4.44
CA ALA A 54 -12.83 7.99 5.02
C ALA A 54 -11.72 7.14 4.39
N VAL A 55 -11.95 5.82 4.23
CA VAL A 55 -10.99 4.93 3.57
C VAL A 55 -10.78 5.31 2.11
N ALA A 56 -11.84 5.67 1.38
CA ALA A 56 -11.73 6.13 -0.01
C ALA A 56 -10.87 7.41 -0.10
N LEU A 57 -11.12 8.37 0.79
CA LEU A 57 -10.35 9.61 0.88
C LEU A 57 -8.87 9.34 1.19
N PHE A 58 -8.57 8.46 2.16
CA PHE A 58 -7.18 8.09 2.47
C PHE A 58 -6.50 7.38 1.30
N ARG A 59 -7.20 6.49 0.60
CA ARG A 59 -6.64 5.81 -0.59
C ARG A 59 -6.32 6.80 -1.70
N TRP A 60 -7.22 7.73 -1.97
CA TRP A 60 -7.00 8.81 -2.92
C TRP A 60 -5.79 9.67 -2.50
N ALA A 61 -5.74 10.11 -1.23
CA ALA A 61 -4.64 10.92 -0.72
C ALA A 61 -3.28 10.22 -0.85
N VAL A 62 -3.22 8.92 -0.55
CA VAL A 62 -2.02 8.10 -0.75
C VAL A 62 -1.65 8.03 -2.23
N SER A 63 -2.60 7.83 -3.15
CA SER A 63 -2.29 7.80 -4.59
C SER A 63 -1.76 9.13 -5.10
N GLU A 64 -2.35 10.26 -4.68
CA GLU A 64 -1.88 11.59 -5.07
C GLU A 64 -0.45 11.85 -4.56
N ARG A 65 -0.16 11.49 -3.30
CA ARG A 65 1.19 11.63 -2.74
C ARG A 65 2.19 10.70 -3.42
N LYS A 66 1.80 9.49 -3.82
CA LYS A 66 2.65 8.58 -4.60
C LYS A 66 3.02 9.16 -5.98
N LEU A 67 2.12 9.95 -6.58
CA LEU A 67 2.38 10.68 -7.83
C LEU A 67 3.20 11.97 -7.62
N GLY A 68 3.54 12.32 -6.37
CA GLY A 68 4.30 13.52 -6.03
C GLY A 68 3.44 14.79 -5.91
N HIS A 69 2.11 14.67 -5.95
CA HIS A 69 1.21 15.82 -5.82
C HIS A 69 1.12 16.31 -4.36
N ARG A 70 0.75 17.57 -4.16
CA ARG A 70 0.52 18.18 -2.85
C ARG A 70 -0.98 18.35 -2.63
N ILE A 71 -1.47 17.93 -1.47
CA ILE A 71 -2.88 18.07 -1.09
C ILE A 71 -3.00 19.39 -0.31
N VAL A 72 -3.97 20.21 -0.71
CA VAL A 72 -4.19 21.55 -0.15
C VAL A 72 -5.66 21.70 0.20
N SER A 73 -5.95 22.24 1.39
CA SER A 73 -7.28 22.75 1.71
C SER A 73 -7.34 24.24 1.40
N GLU A 74 -8.41 24.67 0.74
CA GLU A 74 -8.70 26.07 0.49
C GLU A 74 -9.88 26.48 1.38
N SER A 75 -9.66 27.51 2.22
CA SER A 75 -10.72 28.07 3.05
C SER A 75 -11.65 28.96 2.23
N ALA A 76 -12.83 29.27 2.76
CA ALA A 76 -13.77 30.20 2.12
C ALA A 76 -13.17 31.61 1.88
N ASN A 77 -12.11 31.96 2.62
CA ASN A 77 -11.37 33.22 2.49
C ASN A 77 -10.22 33.14 1.48
N GLY A 78 -10.02 32.00 0.82
CA GLY A 78 -8.94 31.77 -0.14
C GLY A 78 -7.59 31.39 0.49
N GLU A 79 -7.54 31.15 1.80
CA GLU A 79 -6.31 30.69 2.45
C GLU A 79 -6.05 29.23 2.09
N ARG A 80 -4.83 28.98 1.57
CA ARG A 80 -4.41 27.65 1.12
C ARG A 80 -3.46 27.04 2.14
N THR A 81 -3.89 25.95 2.76
CA THR A 81 -3.08 25.22 3.75
C THR A 81 -2.69 23.86 3.19
N VAL A 82 -1.39 23.58 3.14
CA VAL A 82 -0.91 22.26 2.69
C VAL A 82 -1.21 21.23 3.78
N LEU A 83 -1.96 20.20 3.43
CA LEU A 83 -2.31 19.12 4.35
C LEU A 83 -1.15 18.12 4.42
N LEU A 84 -0.36 18.22 5.48
CA LEU A 84 0.73 17.31 5.78
C LEU A 84 0.27 16.24 6.78
N PHE A 85 0.19 14.99 6.31
CA PHE A 85 -0.14 13.85 7.16
C PHE A 85 1.06 12.91 7.28
N PRO A 86 1.81 12.92 8.41
CA PRO A 86 3.03 12.12 8.57
C PRO A 86 2.83 10.61 8.29
N ARG A 87 1.63 10.08 8.53
CA ARG A 87 1.29 8.69 8.24
C ARG A 87 1.18 8.40 6.74
N ILE A 88 0.69 9.35 5.95
CA ILE A 88 0.58 9.21 4.49
C ILE A 88 1.97 9.35 3.86
N GLU A 89 2.78 10.31 4.32
CA GLU A 89 4.15 10.52 3.83
C GLU A 89 5.06 9.29 3.99
N ARG A 90 4.83 8.48 5.03
CA ARG A 90 5.59 7.24 5.23
C ARG A 90 5.23 6.13 4.25
N VAL A 91 4.02 6.16 3.69
CA VAL A 91 3.50 5.13 2.78
C VAL A 91 3.62 5.56 1.31
N ALA A 92 3.83 6.85 1.09
CA ALA A 92 4.01 7.50 -0.20
C ALA A 92 5.22 8.44 -0.08
N PRO A 93 6.43 7.88 -0.26
CA PRO A 93 6.81 7.41 -1.59
C PRO A 93 6.87 5.88 -1.66
N ASP A 94 6.52 5.29 -2.80
CA ASP A 94 7.18 4.03 -3.18
C ASP A 94 8.62 4.43 -3.46
N PRO A 95 9.60 4.14 -2.57
CA PRO A 95 10.97 4.30 -2.98
C PRO A 95 11.13 3.36 -4.18
N VAL A 96 11.42 3.93 -5.35
CA VAL A 96 12.01 3.15 -6.42
C VAL A 96 13.33 2.71 -5.85
N LEU A 97 13.35 1.52 -5.22
CA LEU A 97 14.58 0.90 -4.78
C LEU A 97 15.48 0.89 -6.02
N PRO A 98 16.73 1.38 -5.93
CA PRO A 98 17.63 1.32 -7.06
C PRO A 98 17.67 -0.14 -7.50
N ARG A 99 17.10 -0.43 -8.68
CA ARG A 99 17.21 -1.73 -9.31
C ARG A 99 18.65 -1.82 -9.79
N VAL A 100 19.50 -2.40 -8.96
CA VAL A 100 20.86 -2.73 -9.37
C VAL A 100 20.76 -3.99 -10.22
N GLU A 101 20.79 -3.82 -11.53
CA GLU A 101 21.05 -4.93 -12.44
C GLU A 101 22.54 -5.29 -12.35
N ILE A 102 22.87 -6.24 -11.48
CA ILE A 102 24.23 -6.78 -11.39
C ILE A 102 24.45 -7.70 -12.58
N LYS A 103 25.26 -7.25 -13.55
CA LYS A 103 25.72 -8.08 -14.66
C LYS A 103 26.90 -8.94 -14.18
N TRP A 104 26.58 -10.14 -13.71
CA TRP A 104 27.59 -11.11 -13.28
C TRP A 104 28.37 -11.64 -14.47
N THR A 105 29.69 -11.68 -14.35
CA THR A 105 30.57 -12.44 -15.22
C THR A 105 30.63 -13.90 -14.76
N GLY A 106 30.98 -14.83 -15.66
CA GLY A 106 31.09 -16.25 -15.30
C GLY A 106 32.05 -16.52 -14.13
N ARG A 107 33.17 -15.78 -14.09
CA ARG A 107 34.15 -15.86 -13.00
C ARG A 107 33.57 -15.41 -11.66
N GLU A 108 32.76 -14.36 -11.63
CA GLU A 108 32.15 -13.88 -10.39
C GLU A 108 31.10 -14.85 -9.85
N LEU A 109 30.37 -15.56 -10.73
CA LEU A 109 29.45 -16.61 -10.32
C LEU A 109 30.19 -17.82 -9.75
N GLU A 110 31.32 -18.21 -10.35
CA GLU A 110 32.19 -19.27 -9.84
C GLU A 110 32.77 -18.91 -8.47
N SER A 111 33.32 -17.69 -8.31
CA SER A 111 33.81 -17.22 -7.01
C SER A 111 32.71 -17.13 -5.95
N LEU A 112 31.48 -16.75 -6.32
CA LEU A 112 30.34 -16.76 -5.41
C LEU A 112 29.98 -18.21 -4.98
N ALA A 113 29.98 -19.15 -5.93
CA ALA A 113 29.72 -20.55 -5.65
C ALA A 113 30.78 -21.16 -4.71
N GLU A 114 32.05 -20.79 -4.90
CA GLU A 114 33.16 -21.19 -4.01
C GLU A 114 32.95 -20.64 -2.58
N LEU A 115 32.61 -19.35 -2.45
CA LEU A 115 32.33 -18.70 -1.16
C LEU A 115 31.13 -19.30 -0.43
N MET A 116 30.09 -19.73 -1.16
CA MET A 116 28.93 -20.41 -0.58
C MET A 116 29.21 -21.86 -0.19
N SER A 117 30.17 -22.50 -0.84
CA SER A 117 30.53 -23.91 -0.59
C SER A 117 31.46 -24.06 0.62
N THR A 118 32.13 -22.99 1.05
CA THR A 118 32.91 -22.97 2.29
C THR A 118 32.01 -22.85 3.51
N ALA A 119 32.10 -23.82 4.43
CA ALA A 119 31.28 -23.88 5.65
C ALA A 119 31.65 -22.83 6.71
N GLU A 120 32.85 -22.25 6.63
CA GLU A 120 33.32 -21.19 7.53
C GLU A 120 33.53 -19.89 6.75
N ALA A 121 33.07 -18.78 7.35
CA ALA A 121 33.35 -17.45 6.82
C ALA A 121 34.87 -17.22 6.82
N SER A 122 35.41 -16.85 5.66
CA SER A 122 36.81 -16.47 5.54
C SER A 122 37.11 -15.29 6.45
N ARG A 123 38.25 -15.35 7.16
CA ARG A 123 38.69 -14.22 7.99
C ARG A 123 38.89 -13.00 7.07
N PRO A 124 38.40 -11.82 7.47
CA PRO A 124 38.53 -10.62 6.66
C PRO A 124 40.00 -10.31 6.42
N THR A 125 40.36 -10.03 5.17
CA THR A 125 41.72 -9.68 4.77
C THR A 125 42.16 -8.38 5.44
N ASP A 126 43.45 -8.25 5.78
CA ASP A 126 44.00 -7.02 6.40
C ASP A 126 43.70 -5.75 5.60
N ALA A 127 43.63 -5.85 4.27
CA ALA A 127 43.22 -4.75 3.39
C ALA A 127 41.78 -4.29 3.66
N LEU A 128 40.87 -5.24 3.89
CA LEU A 128 39.46 -4.96 4.19
C LEU A 128 39.29 -4.41 5.61
N ILE A 129 40.07 -4.90 6.56
CA ILE A 129 40.14 -4.37 7.93
C ILE A 129 40.62 -2.91 7.94
N ARG A 130 41.61 -2.57 7.12
CA ARG A 130 42.09 -1.17 6.99
C ARG A 130 41.04 -0.28 6.33
N ALA A 131 40.42 -0.72 5.24
CA ALA A 131 39.42 0.07 4.50
C ALA A 131 38.14 0.40 5.30
N VAL A 132 37.79 -0.40 6.31
CA VAL A 132 36.63 -0.15 7.21
C VAL A 132 37.01 0.72 8.42
N ARG A 133 38.31 0.87 8.72
CA ARG A 133 38.78 1.67 9.85
C ARG A 133 38.96 3.17 9.54
N ASP A 134 39.10 3.52 8.26
CA ASP A 134 39.12 4.90 7.76
C ASP A 134 37.70 5.41 7.46
#